data_AF-A0A378JTV2-F1
#
_entry.id   AF-A0A378JTV2-F1
#
_cell.length_a   1.000
_cell.length_b   1.000
_cell.length_c   1.000
_cell.angle_alpha   90.00
_cell.angle_beta   90.00
_cell.angle_gamma   90.00
#
_symmetry.space_group_name_H-M   'P 1'
#
loop_
_entity.id
_entity.type
_entity.pdbx_description
1 polymer ?
#
loop_
_entity_poly.entity_id
_entity_poly.type
_entity_poly.pdbx_seq_one_letter_code
_entity_poly.pdbx_strand_id
1 'polypeptide(L)'
;MESKSNKKYPKVYISFQLSEKANQLLTESCQRSGRKKIPEAALRLEDHLSQFRSISELKQTVPYENSEKLEMEIQDGCTSNT
;
A
#
# COMPACT_ATOMS: atom_id res chain seq x y z
N MET A 1 16.16 -8.81 -28.93
CA MET A 1 15.07 -7.83 -28.72
C MET A 1 14.88 -7.67 -27.23
N GLU A 2 15.35 -6.57 -26.64
CA GLU A 2 15.14 -6.28 -25.22
C GLU A 2 13.77 -5.62 -25.04
N SER A 3 12.86 -6.35 -24.39
CA SER A 3 11.57 -5.83 -23.95
C SER A 3 11.82 -4.78 -22.87
N LYS A 4 11.71 -3.50 -23.25
CA LYS A 4 11.68 -2.38 -22.30
C LYS A 4 10.47 -2.56 -21.39
N SER A 5 10.66 -3.20 -20.23
CA SER A 5 9.64 -3.29 -19.19
C SER A 5 9.38 -1.88 -18.64
N ASN A 6 8.41 -1.19 -19.24
CA ASN A 6 8.00 0.15 -18.85
C ASN A 6 7.15 0.06 -17.58
N LYS A 7 7.77 -0.37 -16.47
CA LYS A 7 7.10 -0.46 -15.18
C LYS A 7 6.85 0.96 -14.71
N LYS A 8 5.58 1.38 -14.74
CA LYS A 8 5.10 2.67 -14.23
C LYS A 8 5.57 2.95 -12.79
N TYR A 9 5.84 1.89 -12.02
CA TYR A 9 6.34 1.96 -10.64
C TYR A 9 7.55 1.01 -10.46
N PRO A 10 8.80 1.53 -10.49
CA PRO A 10 9.98 0.73 -10.21
C PRO A 10 10.09 0.38 -8.72
N LYS A 11 10.84 -0.68 -8.39
CA LYS A 11 11.17 -1.00 -6.99
C LYS A 11 12.04 0.10 -6.41
N VAL A 12 11.70 0.56 -5.21
CA VAL A 12 12.44 1.61 -4.49
C VAL A 12 12.83 1.11 -3.11
N TYR A 13 13.93 1.66 -2.58
CA TYR A 13 14.31 1.47 -1.18
C TYR A 13 13.79 2.66 -0.37
N ILE A 14 13.13 2.35 0.73
CA ILE A 14 12.59 3.34 1.66
C ILE A 14 13.25 3.12 3.01
N SER A 15 13.83 4.16 3.59
CA SER A 15 14.38 4.17 4.93
C SER A 15 13.62 5.19 5.79
N PHE A 16 13.25 4.79 7.00
CA PHE A 16 12.57 5.65 7.96
C PHE A 16 12.91 5.21 9.37
N GLN A 17 12.82 6.14 10.32
CA GLN A 17 12.94 5.84 11.75
C GLN A 17 11.58 5.41 12.29
N LEU A 18 11.58 4.33 13.07
CA LEU A 18 10.39 3.84 13.75
C LEU A 18 10.29 4.47 15.14
N SER A 19 9.07 4.81 15.55
CA SER A 19 8.80 5.08 16.96
C SER A 19 9.08 3.85 17.81
N GLU A 20 9.37 4.05 19.09
CA GLU A 20 9.62 2.95 20.04
C GLU A 20 8.48 1.93 20.02
N LYS A 21 7.22 2.41 20.04
CA LYS A 21 6.05 1.55 20.02
C LYS A 21 5.94 0.71 18.75
N ALA A 22 6.19 1.31 17.58
CA ALA A 22 6.15 0.59 16.31
C ALA A 22 7.30 -0.44 16.23
N ASN A 23 8.49 -0.10 16.72
CA ASN A 23 9.61 -1.03 16.80
C ASN A 23 9.32 -2.21 17.74
N GLN A 24 8.65 -1.98 18.87
CA GLN A 24 8.19 -3.04 19.78
C GLN A 24 7.26 -4.01 19.03
N LEU A 25 6.17 -3.50 18.43
CA LEU A 25 5.19 -4.30 17.70
C LEU A 25 5.82 -5.09 16.54
N LEU A 26 6.76 -4.49 15.81
CA LEU A 26 7.50 -5.16 14.76
C LEU A 26 8.38 -6.29 15.32
N THR A 27 9.03 -6.08 16.46
CA THR A 27 9.86 -7.11 17.13
C THR A 27 9.03 -8.32 17.53
N GLU A 28 7.91 -8.11 18.20
CA GLU A 28 6.99 -9.18 18.62
C GLU A 28 6.44 -9.94 17.41
N SER A 29 6.21 -9.25 16.30
CA SER A 29 5.78 -9.85 15.04
C SER A 29 6.86 -10.69 14.37
N CYS A 30 8.12 -10.24 14.40
CA CYS A 30 9.26 -11.01 13.92
C CYS A 30 9.45 -12.30 14.73
N GLN A 31 9.31 -12.22 16.06
CA GLN A 31 9.42 -13.39 16.93
C GLN A 31 8.35 -14.44 16.62
N ARG A 32 7.10 -14.02 16.40
CA ARG A 32 6.00 -14.93 16.05
C ARG A 32 6.15 -15.57 14.67
N SER A 33 6.65 -14.82 13.70
CA SER A 33 6.79 -15.29 12.31
C SER A 33 8.12 -15.99 12.01
N GLY A 34 9.12 -15.85 12.87
CA GLY A 34 10.49 -16.30 12.62
C GLY A 34 11.24 -15.48 11.55
N ARG A 35 10.69 -14.34 11.13
CA ARG A 35 11.31 -13.48 10.11
C ARG A 35 12.22 -12.40 10.71
N LYS A 36 13.13 -11.88 9.88
CA LYS A 36 13.92 -10.69 10.23
C LYS A 36 13.05 -9.42 10.12
N LYS A 37 13.47 -8.34 10.79
CA LYS A 37 12.74 -7.06 10.82
C LYS A 37 12.45 -6.45 9.45
N ILE A 38 13.44 -6.42 8.56
CA ILE A 38 13.28 -5.82 7.23
C ILE A 38 12.19 -6.51 6.39
N PRO A 39 12.24 -7.83 6.15
CA PRO A 39 11.20 -8.50 5.36
C PRO A 39 9.83 -8.45 6.04
N GLU A 40 9.76 -8.54 7.38
CA GLU A 40 8.48 -8.42 8.10
C GLU A 40 7.90 -7.00 7.99
N ALA A 41 8.72 -5.95 8.02
CA ALA A 41 8.28 -4.58 7.85
C ALA A 41 7.79 -4.30 6.42
N ALA A 42 8.50 -4.82 5.41
CA ALA A 42 8.08 -4.73 4.02
C ALA A 42 6.71 -5.40 3.79
N LEU A 43 6.55 -6.64 4.27
CA LEU A 43 5.27 -7.36 4.20
C LEU A 43 4.14 -6.59 4.88
N ARG A 44 4.37 -6.04 6.07
CA ARG A 44 3.36 -5.25 6.79
C ARG A 44 3.00 -3.95 6.09
N LEU A 45 3.97 -3.29 5.46
CA LEU A 45 3.72 -2.07 4.70
C LEU A 45 2.89 -2.38 3.44
N GLU A 46 3.25 -3.42 2.69
CA GLU A 46 2.51 -3.87 1.51
C GLU A 46 1.08 -4.28 1.87
N ASP A 47 0.92 -5.09 2.92
CA ASP A 47 -0.38 -5.52 3.45
C ASP A 47 -1.26 -4.32 3.84
N HIS A 48 -0.70 -3.38 4.62
CA HIS A 48 -1.42 -2.18 5.04
C HIS A 48 -1.83 -1.29 3.85
N LEU A 49 -0.95 -1.07 2.87
CA LEU A 49 -1.27 -0.27 1.68
C LEU A 49 -2.31 -0.95 0.79
N SER A 50 -2.38 -2.29 0.78
CA SER A 50 -3.41 -3.03 0.04
C SER A 50 -4.78 -2.99 0.71
N GLN A 51 -4.83 -2.93 2.04
CA GLN A 51 -6.07 -2.93 2.81
C GLN A 51 -6.65 -1.52 3.01
N PHE A 52 -5.81 -0.49 3.07
CA PHE A 52 -6.19 0.88 3.41
C PHE A 52 -5.81 1.87 2.30
N ARG A 53 -6.82 2.51 1.70
CA ARG A 53 -6.62 3.55 0.66
C ARG A 53 -6.05 4.84 1.23
N SER A 54 -6.46 5.21 2.45
CA SER A 54 -6.11 6.49 3.07
C SER A 54 -5.86 6.32 4.56
N ILE A 55 -4.76 6.89 5.04
CA ILE A 55 -4.44 6.93 6.48
C ILE A 55 -5.41 7.87 7.22
N SER A 56 -5.92 8.89 6.53
CA SER A 56 -6.89 9.85 7.09
C SER A 56 -8.28 9.24 7.27
N GLU A 57 -8.61 8.18 6.52
CA GLU A 57 -9.85 7.40 6.65
C GLU A 57 -9.65 6.23 7.63
N LEU A 58 -8.91 6.48 8.70
CA LEU A 58 -8.60 5.55 9.78
C LEU A 58 -9.86 4.76 10.17
N LYS A 59 -9.84 3.43 9.95
CA LYS A 59 -10.90 2.42 10.21
C LYS A 59 -11.93 2.16 9.11
N GLN A 60 -11.85 2.79 7.93
CA GLN A 60 -12.62 2.33 6.77
C GLN A 60 -11.85 1.21 6.07
N THR A 61 -12.04 -0.03 6.54
CA THR A 61 -11.58 -1.21 5.81
C THR A 61 -12.46 -1.36 4.59
N VAL A 62 -11.89 -1.26 3.38
CA VAL A 62 -12.63 -1.69 2.19
C VAL A 62 -12.71 -3.22 2.21
N PRO A 63 -13.89 -3.84 2.00
CA PRO A 63 -13.94 -5.25 1.66
C PRO A 63 -13.08 -5.46 0.42
N TYR A 64 -12.22 -6.48 0.44
CA TYR A 64 -11.47 -6.92 -0.72
C TYR A 64 -12.47 -7.49 -1.74
N GLU A 65 -13.04 -6.63 -2.57
CA GLU A 65 -13.85 -7.00 -3.72
C GLU A 65 -13.05 -6.68 -4.99
N ASN A 66 -12.93 -7.69 -5.84
CA ASN A 66 -12.05 -7.77 -7.01
C ASN A 66 -11.84 -6.45 -7.78
N SER A 67 -10.56 -6.16 -8.00
CA SER A 67 -9.98 -4.94 -8.55
C SER A 67 -10.18 -4.72 -10.07
N GLU A 68 -11.38 -4.86 -10.61
CA GLU A 68 -11.64 -4.67 -12.05
C GLU A 68 -12.65 -3.56 -12.40
N LYS A 69 -13.08 -2.72 -11.45
CA LYS A 69 -14.10 -1.69 -11.73
C LYS A 69 -13.76 -0.29 -11.22
N LEU A 70 -12.51 0.16 -11.40
CA LEU A 70 -12.13 1.56 -11.18
C LEU A 70 -11.65 2.28 -12.45
N GLU A 71 -11.76 1.63 -13.63
CA GLU A 71 -11.43 2.27 -14.92
C GLU A 71 -12.64 2.92 -15.62
N MET A 72 -13.83 2.95 -14.99
CA MET A 72 -15.03 3.46 -15.64
C MET A 72 -15.72 4.52 -14.79
N GLU A 73 -15.18 5.74 -14.79
CA GLU A 73 -15.89 7.03 -14.63
C GLU A 73 -14.87 8.21 -14.66
N ILE A 74 -14.18 8.37 -15.79
CA ILE A 74 -13.69 9.69 -16.22
C ILE A 74 -14.32 9.96 -17.60
N GLN A 75 -15.61 10.25 -17.58
CA GLN A 75 -16.49 10.81 -18.62
C GLN A 75 -17.86 10.88 -17.90
N ASP A 76 -18.39 12.02 -17.48
CA ASP A 76 -18.70 13.18 -18.32
C ASP A 76 -18.49 14.52 -17.58
N GLY A 77 -17.68 15.39 -18.18
CA GLY A 77 -17.63 16.79 -17.81
C GLY A 77 -18.89 17.51 -18.31
N CYS A 78 -19.88 17.65 -17.44
CA CYS A 78 -20.98 18.59 -17.69
C CYS A 78 -20.45 20.02 -17.55
N THR A 79 -20.17 20.66 -18.69
CA THR A 79 -20.08 22.12 -18.81
C THR A 79 -21.46 22.70 -18.46
N SER A 80 -21.55 23.40 -17.34
CA SER A 80 -22.71 24.26 -17.07
C SER A 80 -22.45 25.61 -17.71
N ASN A 81 -23.22 25.89 -18.75
CA ASN A 81 -23.35 27.23 -19.32
C ASN A 81 -23.95 28.16 -18.25
N THR A 82 -23.40 29.37 -18.12
CA THR A 82 -24.11 30.54 -17.56
C THR A 82 -24.00 31.67 -18.57
#